data_AF-I7LFI6-F1
#
_entry.id   AF-I7LFI6-F1
#
_cell.length_a   1.000
_cell.length_b   1.000
_cell.length_c   1.000
_cell.angle_alpha   90.00
_cell.angle_beta   90.00
_cell.angle_gamma   90.00
#
_symmetry.space_group_name_H-M   'P 1'
#
loop_
_entity.id
_entity.type
_entity.pdbx_description
1 polymer ?
#
loop_
_entity_poly.entity_id
_entity_poly.type
_entity_poly.pdbx_seq_one_letter_code
_entity_poly.pdbx_strand_id
1 'polypeptide(L)'
;MRLTDFSDWVHSIQAEIPKWEDELIEEAKTQGTYQKGLNWLKSIEPDFPSTYGASPEEYVAQLTRIIPEEAYRKLLQEAKDQPIKEK
;
A
#
# COMPACT_ATOMS: atom_id res chain seq x y z
N MET A 1 -19.65 -9.11 19.32
CA MET A 1 -18.19 -9.01 19.24
C MET A 1 -17.70 -8.56 20.61
N ARG A 2 -16.98 -9.42 21.34
CA ARG A 2 -16.32 -9.06 22.60
C ARG A 2 -15.08 -8.21 22.28
N LEU A 3 -14.59 -7.43 23.23
CA LEU A 3 -13.40 -6.57 23.03
C LEU A 3 -12.15 -7.38 22.63
N THR A 4 -12.06 -8.64 23.05
CA THR A 4 -11.03 -9.60 22.62
C THR A 4 -11.10 -9.88 21.13
N ASP A 5 -12.31 -10.12 20.61
CA ASP A 5 -12.54 -10.44 19.19
C ASP A 5 -12.14 -9.26 18.28
N PHE A 6 -12.30 -8.03 18.78
CA PHE A 6 -11.86 -6.82 18.07
C PHE A 6 -10.33 -6.70 18.04
N SER A 7 -9.66 -6.93 19.18
CA SER A 7 -8.20 -6.88 19.26
C SER A 7 -7.55 -7.92 18.37
N ASP A 8 -8.08 -9.15 18.38
CA ASP A 8 -7.59 -10.24 17.56
C ASP A 8 -7.77 -9.96 16.06
N TRP A 9 -8.92 -9.39 15.69
CA TRP A 9 -9.18 -8.95 14.32
C TRP A 9 -8.23 -7.84 13.86
N VAL A 10 -7.94 -6.85 14.71
CA VAL A 10 -6.94 -5.81 14.37
C VAL A 10 -5.56 -6.42 14.16
N HIS A 11 -5.15 -7.37 15.01
CA HIS A 11 -3.88 -8.06 14.84
C HIS A 11 -3.82 -8.93 13.58
N SER A 12 -4.91 -9.61 13.21
CA SER A 12 -4.95 -10.37 11.97
C SER A 12 -4.82 -9.47 10.74
N ILE A 13 -5.48 -8.31 10.74
CA ILE A 13 -5.35 -7.31 9.67
C ILE A 13 -3.91 -6.81 9.57
N GLN A 14 -3.28 -6.48 10.70
CA GLN A 14 -1.87 -6.06 10.74
C GLN A 14 -0.92 -7.11 10.15
N ALA A 15 -1.20 -8.40 10.38
CA ALA A 15 -0.40 -9.50 9.84
C ALA A 15 -0.59 -9.70 8.32
N GLU A 16 -1.73 -9.28 7.77
CA GLU A 16 -2.02 -9.37 6.33
C GLU A 16 -1.48 -8.19 5.52
N ILE A 17 -1.20 -7.04 6.15
CA ILE A 17 -0.67 -5.84 5.47
C ILE A 17 0.52 -6.15 4.54
N PRO A 18 1.58 -6.88 4.96
CA PRO A 18 2.71 -7.18 4.08
C PRO A 18 2.30 -7.98 2.85
N LYS A 19 1.32 -8.89 2.98
CA LYS A 19 0.80 -9.67 1.87
C LYS A 19 0.07 -8.79 0.86
N TRP A 20 -0.74 -7.84 1.33
CA TRP A 20 -1.43 -6.90 0.43
C TRP A 20 -0.45 -5.97 -0.28
N GLU A 21 0.62 -5.51 0.39
CA GLU A 21 1.69 -4.76 -0.26
C GLU A 21 2.34 -5.56 -1.39
N ASP A 22 2.66 -6.83 -1.15
CA ASP A 22 3.28 -7.69 -2.15
C ASP A 22 2.32 -8.00 -3.32
N GLU A 23 1.03 -8.24 -3.06
CA GLU A 23 0.00 -8.40 -4.09
C GLU A 23 -0.14 -7.16 -4.97
N LEU A 24 -0.10 -5.96 -4.38
CA LEU A 24 -0.12 -4.70 -5.12
C LEU A 24 1.13 -4.50 -5.98
N ILE A 25 2.30 -4.92 -5.49
CA ILE A 25 3.55 -4.86 -6.27
C ILE A 25 3.48 -5.79 -7.48
N GLU A 26 3.01 -7.02 -7.29
CA GLU A 26 2.87 -7.98 -8.39
C GLU A 26 1.86 -7.50 -9.43
N GLU A 27 0.71 -6.95 -9.00
CA GLU A 27 -0.26 -6.34 -9.91
C GLU A 27 0.33 -5.11 -10.63
N ALA A 28 1.12 -4.29 -9.95
CA ALA A 28 1.80 -3.15 -10.56
C ALA A 28 2.84 -3.58 -11.61
N LYS A 29 3.50 -4.73 -11.42
CA LYS A 29 4.44 -5.31 -12.39
C LYS A 29 3.74 -5.78 -13.67
N THR A 30 2.46 -6.18 -13.61
CA THR A 30 1.68 -6.56 -14.80
C THR A 30 1.39 -5.37 -15.74
N GLN A 31 1.52 -4.13 -15.26
CA GLN A 31 1.30 -2.90 -16.04
C GLN A 31 2.38 -2.66 -17.12
N GLY A 32 3.43 -3.49 -17.15
CA GLY A 32 4.38 -3.63 -18.26
C GLY A 32 5.70 -2.87 -18.11
N THR A 33 5.72 -1.71 -17.44
CA THR A 33 6.98 -1.05 -17.05
C THR A 33 6.91 -0.59 -15.60
N TYR A 34 8.05 -0.48 -14.92
CA TYR A 34 8.12 0.08 -13.57
C TYR A 34 7.42 1.44 -13.46
N GLN A 35 7.65 2.34 -14.43
CA GLN A 35 6.98 3.64 -14.42
C GLN A 35 5.45 3.52 -14.52
N LYS A 36 4.94 2.60 -15.33
CA LYS A 36 3.49 2.34 -15.43
C LYS A 36 2.94 1.73 -14.13
N GLY A 37 3.66 0.79 -13.53
CA GLY A 37 3.30 0.22 -12.22
C GLY A 37 3.27 1.27 -11.11
N LEU A 38 4.28 2.13 -11.04
CA LEU A 38 4.34 3.25 -10.09
C LEU A 38 3.18 4.24 -10.29
N ASN A 39 2.82 4.54 -11.54
CA ASN A 39 1.67 5.40 -11.83
C ASN A 39 0.34 4.73 -11.47
N TRP A 40 0.23 3.41 -11.69
CA TRP A 40 -0.95 2.64 -11.31
C TRP A 40 -1.16 2.62 -9.79
N LEU A 41 -0.10 2.38 -9.02
CA LEU A 41 -0.16 2.43 -7.54
C LEU A 41 -0.66 3.79 -7.04
N LYS A 42 -0.17 4.89 -7.62
CA LYS A 42 -0.68 6.24 -7.31
C LYS A 42 -2.14 6.45 -7.69
N SER A 43 -2.63 5.76 -8.72
CA SER A 43 -4.01 5.92 -9.20
C SER A 43 -5.03 5.21 -8.33
N ILE A 44 -4.61 4.23 -7.53
CA ILE A 44 -5.47 3.48 -6.61
C ILE A 44 -5.38 3.98 -5.17
N GLU A 45 -4.48 4.94 -4.88
CA GLU A 45 -4.44 5.63 -3.59
C GLU A 45 -5.80 6.30 -3.35
N PRO A 46 -6.48 5.99 -2.23
CA PRO A 46 -7.77 6.60 -1.96
C PRO A 46 -7.62 8.10 -1.68
N ASP A 47 -8.57 8.90 -2.16
CA ASP A 47 -8.64 10.32 -1.83
C ASP A 47 -9.01 10.48 -0.34
N PHE A 48 -8.07 11.00 0.44
CA PHE A 48 -8.29 11.26 1.86
C PHE A 48 -8.37 12.75 2.16
N PRO A 49 -9.32 13.17 3.03
CA PRO A 49 -9.41 14.56 3.45
C PRO A 49 -8.09 15.03 4.09
N SER A 50 -7.70 16.26 3.77
CA SER A 50 -6.44 16.87 4.23
C SER A 50 -6.45 17.24 5.72
N THR A 51 -7.59 17.16 6.38
CA THR A 51 -7.77 17.47 7.80
C THR A 51 -7.85 16.18 8.59
N TYR A 52 -6.98 16.07 9.59
CA TYR A 52 -6.91 14.92 10.50
C TYR A 52 -7.61 15.32 11.81
N GLY A 53 -8.84 14.86 12.01
CA GLY A 53 -9.61 14.99 13.24
C GLY A 53 -9.32 13.91 14.30
N ALA A 54 -8.43 12.97 14.02
CA ALA A 54 -8.13 11.78 14.82
C ALA A 54 -9.35 10.88 15.13
N SER A 55 -10.37 10.90 14.26
CA SER A 55 -11.51 9.99 14.41
C SER A 55 -11.12 8.54 14.10
N PRO A 56 -11.83 7.53 14.64
CA PRO A 56 -11.60 6.14 14.30
C PRO A 56 -11.65 5.84 12.79
N GLU A 57 -12.53 6.51 12.06
CA GLU A 57 -12.66 6.40 10.60
C GLU A 57 -11.42 6.95 9.88
N GLU A 58 -10.85 8.05 10.37
CA GLU A 58 -9.62 8.63 9.83
C GLU A 58 -8.40 7.76 10.12
N TYR A 59 -8.36 7.05 11.26
CA TYR A 59 -7.33 6.05 11.54
C TYR A 59 -7.37 4.89 10.55
N VAL A 60 -8.56 4.36 10.24
CA VAL A 60 -8.74 3.30 9.24
C VAL A 60 -8.36 3.79 7.84
N ALA A 61 -8.80 5.00 7.49
CA ALA A 61 -8.42 5.68 6.26
C ALA A 61 -6.89 5.79 6.12
N GLN A 62 -6.20 6.22 7.18
CA GLN A 62 -4.74 6.32 7.17
C GLN A 62 -4.06 4.96 7.01
N LEU A 63 -4.55 3.89 7.65
CA LEU A 63 -4.03 2.53 7.44
C LEU A 63 -4.19 2.10 5.98
N THR A 64 -5.33 2.36 5.37
CA THR A 64 -5.58 2.03 3.96
C THR A 64 -4.75 2.88 2.98
N ARG A 65 -4.27 4.05 3.40
CA ARG A 65 -3.33 4.89 2.63
C ARG A 65 -1.91 4.33 2.63
N ILE A 66 -1.46 3.82 3.77
CA ILE A 66 -0.05 3.42 3.96
C ILE A 66 0.30 2.22 3.07
N ILE A 67 -0.63 1.29 2.88
CA ILE A 67 -0.41 0.05 2.10
C ILE A 67 0.03 0.33 0.64
N PRO A 68 -0.72 1.08 -0.19
CA PRO A 68 -0.28 1.38 -1.55
C PRO A 68 0.97 2.28 -1.60
N GLU A 69 1.16 3.15 -0.59
CA GLU A 69 2.36 3.99 -0.49
C GLU A 69 3.63 3.15 -0.24
N GLU A 70 3.57 2.13 0.63
CA GLU A 70 4.68 1.22 0.86
C GLU A 70 4.93 0.30 -0.33
N ALA A 71 3.88 -0.19 -1.00
CA ALA A 71 4.01 -0.91 -2.27
C ALA A 71 4.73 -0.05 -3.32
N TYR A 72 4.40 1.24 -3.42
CA TYR A 72 5.08 2.19 -4.31
C TYR A 72 6.56 2.34 -3.97
N ARG A 73 6.90 2.51 -2.68
CA ARG A 73 8.30 2.66 -2.23
C ARG A 73 9.13 1.41 -2.55
N LYS A 74 8.60 0.22 -2.27
CA LYS A 74 9.23 -1.06 -2.62
C LYS A 74 9.44 -1.21 -4.12
N LEU A 75 8.41 -0.97 -4.94
CA LEU A 75 8.53 -1.05 -6.39
C LEU A 75 9.53 -0.02 -6.96
N LEU A 76 9.58 1.18 -6.39
CA LEU A 76 10.54 2.21 -6.77
C LEU A 76 11.98 1.79 -6.43
N GLN A 77 12.17 1.11 -5.31
CA GLN A 77 13.48 0.58 -4.92
C GLN A 77 13.91 -0.54 -5.87
N GLU A 78 13.03 -1.50 -6.17
CA GLU A 78 13.30 -2.54 -7.18
C GLU A 78 13.67 -1.93 -8.54
N ALA A 79 12.97 -0.88 -8.97
CA ALA A 79 13.24 -0.19 -10.24
C ALA A 79 14.64 0.44 -10.27
N LYS A 80 15.12 0.95 -9.13
CA LYS A 80 16.45 1.57 -8.98
C LYS A 80 17.56 0.52 -8.90
N ASP A 81 17.27 -0.63 -8.31
CA ASP A 81 18.22 -1.73 -8.15
C ASP A 81 18.39 -2.55 -9.44
N GLN A 82 17.53 -2.38 -10.45
CA GLN A 82 17.77 -2.92 -11.78
C GLN A 82 18.95 -2.20 -12.45
N PRO A 83 19.93 -2.93 -13.01
CA PRO A 83 21.02 -2.32 -13.74
C PRO A 83 20.46 -1.49 -14.89
N ILE A 84 20.94 -0.25 -15.02
CA ILE A 84 20.63 0.61 -16.16
C ILE A 84 21.03 -0.18 -17.41
N LYS A 85 20.07 -0.74 -18.14
CA LYS A 85 20.33 -1.20 -19.50
C LYS A 85 20.55 0.06 -20.32
N GLU A 86 21.81 0.44 -20.46
CA GLU A 86 22.25 1.40 -21.47
C GLU A 86 21.65 0.94 -22.81
N LYS A 87 20.82 1.81 -23.40
CA LYS A 87 20.33 1.66 -24.77
C LYS A 87 21.40 2.13 -25.74
#